data_AF-A0A1C6VNU8-F1
#
_entry.id   AF-A0A1C6VNU8-F1
#
_cell.length_a   1.000
_cell.length_b   1.000
_cell.length_c   1.000
_cell.angle_alpha   90.00
_cell.angle_beta   90.00
_cell.angle_gamma   90.00
#
_symmetry.space_group_name_H-M   'P 1'
#
loop_
_entity.id
_entity.type
_entity.pdbx_description
1 polymer ?
#
loop_
_entity_poly.entity_id
_entity_poly.type
_entity_poly.pdbx_seq_one_letter_code
_entity_poly.pdbx_strand_id
1 'polypeptide(L)'
;MTADLPRSPAQALRAAAAYLRRYDWHPGPGLYDPHNGCTHSKCRVVRSGMYPATIYGSLRVALLGRPAWFAITDPATAAAYAATVDHFAHHLGTRGAAGMRAAILPWEHAPGRTRQHVMTALLAAADTASTAPFPPVRLAPVIPLPVRPSETGRPRRIA
;
A
#
# COMPACT_ATOMS: atom_id res chain seq x y z
N MET A 1 4.15 -15.83 -10.70
CA MET A 1 2.91 -15.96 -9.93
C MET A 1 2.03 -14.77 -10.23
N THR A 2 1.08 -14.91 -11.14
CA THR A 2 -0.13 -14.08 -11.18
C THR A 2 -0.91 -14.43 -9.92
N ALA A 3 -0.61 -13.75 -8.81
CA ALA A 3 -1.38 -13.90 -7.59
C ALA A 3 -2.83 -13.51 -7.92
N ASP A 4 -3.80 -14.35 -7.54
CA ASP A 4 -5.21 -14.00 -7.58
C ASP A 4 -5.38 -12.66 -6.87
N LEU A 5 -5.71 -11.62 -7.65
CA LEU A 5 -5.95 -10.31 -7.08
C LEU A 5 -7.19 -10.36 -6.20
N PRO A 6 -7.22 -9.55 -5.12
CA PRO A 6 -8.41 -9.42 -4.32
C PRO A 6 -9.63 -9.09 -5.17
N ARG A 7 -10.69 -9.85 -4.99
CA ARG A 7 -11.96 -9.67 -5.70
C ARG A 7 -12.99 -8.94 -4.86
N SER A 8 -12.71 -8.59 -3.61
CA SER A 8 -13.63 -7.84 -2.74
C SER A 8 -12.85 -7.00 -1.71
N PRO A 9 -13.51 -6.02 -1.06
CA PRO A 9 -12.88 -5.23 0.00
C PRO A 9 -12.31 -6.09 1.13
N ALA A 10 -13.03 -7.14 1.54
CA ALA A 10 -12.58 -8.09 2.55
C ALA A 10 -11.25 -8.77 2.17
N GLN A 11 -11.14 -9.22 0.92
CA GLN A 11 -9.91 -9.84 0.42
C GLN A 11 -8.76 -8.83 0.32
N ALA A 12 -9.05 -7.59 -0.08
CA ALA A 12 -8.04 -6.54 -0.23
C ALA A 12 -7.44 -6.16 1.12
N LEU A 13 -8.28 -6.03 2.16
CA LEU A 13 -7.84 -5.78 3.54
C LEU A 13 -6.96 -6.91 4.09
N ARG A 14 -7.36 -8.18 3.87
CA ARG A 14 -6.55 -9.34 4.28
C ARG A 14 -5.22 -9.39 3.54
N ALA A 15 -5.21 -9.11 2.24
CA ALA A 15 -3.99 -9.06 1.43
C ALA A 15 -3.07 -7.91 1.87
N ALA A 16 -3.60 -6.75 2.24
CA ALA A 16 -2.83 -5.64 2.80
C ALA A 16 -2.20 -6.01 4.16
N ALA A 17 -2.95 -6.65 5.05
CA ALA A 17 -2.41 -7.15 6.32
C ALA A 17 -1.29 -8.19 6.11
N ALA A 18 -1.45 -9.10 5.12
CA ALA A 18 -0.43 -10.07 4.75
C ALA A 18 0.83 -9.39 4.15
N TYR A 19 0.63 -8.33 3.35
CA TYR A 19 1.73 -7.53 2.82
C TYR A 19 2.54 -6.88 3.95
N LEU A 20 1.88 -6.18 4.88
CA LEU A 20 2.55 -5.53 6.02
C LEU A 20 3.22 -6.54 6.97
N ARG A 21 2.66 -7.74 7.12
CA ARG A 21 3.32 -8.82 7.88
C ARG A 21 4.67 -9.20 7.27
N ARG A 22 4.76 -9.21 5.93
CA ARG A 22 5.95 -9.65 5.19
C ARG A 22 6.99 -8.54 5.04
N TYR A 23 6.56 -7.30 4.85
CA TYR A 23 7.42 -6.18 4.49
C TYR A 23 7.56 -5.13 5.58
N ASP A 24 7.02 -5.43 6.76
CA ASP A 24 6.90 -4.54 7.91
C ASP A 24 5.98 -3.33 7.64
N TRP A 25 5.44 -2.77 8.73
CA TRP A 25 4.66 -1.55 8.69
C TRP A 25 5.52 -0.39 9.18
N HIS A 26 5.39 0.75 8.50
CA HIS A 26 6.02 1.98 8.93
C HIS A 26 4.99 3.12 8.86
N PRO A 27 4.83 3.93 9.92
CA PRO A 27 4.05 5.17 9.86
C PRO A 27 4.86 6.23 9.10
N GLY A 28 5.07 6.01 7.79
CA GLY A 28 5.71 7.01 6.92
C GLY A 28 4.81 8.24 6.78
N PRO A 29 5.33 9.42 6.41
CA PRO A 29 4.56 10.67 6.30
C PRO A 29 3.53 10.68 5.14
N GLY A 30 3.25 9.53 4.52
CA GLY A 30 2.40 9.42 3.34
C GLY A 30 2.25 7.97 2.85
N LEU A 31 2.13 7.76 1.54
CA LEU A 31 1.92 6.43 0.95
C LEU A 31 3.11 5.46 1.07
N TYR A 32 4.31 5.97 1.39
CA TYR A 32 5.54 5.22 1.32
C TYR A 32 6.43 5.47 2.54
N ASP A 33 7.20 4.45 2.89
CA ASP A 33 8.37 4.58 3.75
C ASP A 33 9.53 5.14 2.90
N PRO A 34 10.18 6.25 3.31
CA PRO A 34 11.37 6.78 2.65
C PRO A 34 12.55 5.80 2.62
N HIS A 35 12.49 4.67 3.34
CA HIS A 35 13.46 3.57 3.36
C HIS A 35 14.93 4.05 3.43
N ASN A 36 15.16 5.19 4.08
CA ASN A 36 16.48 5.75 4.32
C ASN A 36 17.14 4.89 5.40
N GLY A 37 18.04 3.99 5.00
CA GLY A 37 18.80 3.13 5.94
C GLY A 37 18.82 1.63 5.64
N CYS A 38 18.24 1.16 4.53
CA CYS A 38 18.36 -0.25 4.14
C CYS A 38 19.81 -0.60 3.76
N THR A 39 20.53 -1.34 4.61
CA THR A 39 21.88 -1.82 4.32
C THR A 39 21.89 -3.11 3.49
N HIS A 40 20.72 -3.70 3.21
CA HIS A 40 20.62 -4.92 2.41
C HIS A 40 20.78 -4.64 0.92
N SER A 41 21.95 -4.99 0.37
CA SER A 41 22.31 -4.88 -1.06
C SER A 41 21.35 -5.63 -2.02
N LYS A 42 20.54 -6.56 -1.51
CA LYS A 42 19.52 -7.32 -2.25
C LYS A 42 18.10 -6.80 -2.05
N CYS A 43 17.91 -5.73 -1.27
CA CYS A 43 16.60 -5.16 -1.07
C CYS A 43 16.10 -4.60 -2.41
N ARG A 44 15.07 -5.23 -2.96
CA ARG A 44 14.44 -4.87 -4.25
C ARG A 44 14.00 -3.40 -4.30
N VAL A 45 13.86 -2.78 -3.12
CA VAL A 45 13.50 -1.37 -2.87
C VAL A 45 14.67 -0.40 -3.05
N VAL A 46 15.94 -0.84 -2.96
CA VAL A 46 17.14 0.02 -3.15
C VAL A 46 17.19 0.63 -4.56
N ARG A 47 16.56 -0.01 -5.56
CA ARG A 47 16.46 0.53 -6.92
C ARG A 47 15.41 1.63 -7.09
N SER A 48 14.45 1.79 -6.17
CA SER A 48 13.37 2.78 -6.25
C SER A 48 13.31 3.77 -5.08
N GLY A 49 14.04 3.52 -4.00
CA GLY A 49 14.18 4.41 -2.84
C GLY A 49 12.98 4.47 -1.88
N MET A 50 11.83 3.87 -2.19
CA MET A 50 10.60 3.94 -1.37
C MET A 50 9.75 2.67 -1.50
N TYR A 51 9.17 2.16 -0.41
CA TYR A 51 8.18 1.06 -0.45
C TYR A 51 6.85 1.44 0.23
N PRO A 52 5.69 0.94 -0.27
CA PRO A 52 4.40 1.31 0.31
C PRO A 52 4.13 0.60 1.65
N ALA A 53 4.61 1.17 2.76
CA ALA A 53 4.57 0.56 4.10
C ALA A 53 3.39 1.01 4.98
N THR A 54 2.59 1.97 4.50
CA THR A 54 1.42 2.48 5.23
C THR A 54 0.16 1.70 4.92
N ILE A 55 -0.92 2.00 5.63
CA ILE A 55 -2.25 1.44 5.35
C ILE A 55 -2.65 1.71 3.90
N TYR A 56 -2.57 2.95 3.43
CA TYR A 56 -2.87 3.30 2.03
C TYR A 56 -1.94 2.59 1.05
N GLY A 57 -0.65 2.55 1.35
CA GLY A 57 0.34 1.90 0.50
C GLY A 57 0.04 0.41 0.31
N SER A 58 -0.17 -0.31 1.41
CA SER A 58 -0.44 -1.75 1.41
C SER A 58 -1.75 -2.13 0.74
N LEU A 59 -2.82 -1.34 0.90
CA LEU A 59 -4.09 -1.53 0.19
C LEU A 59 -3.91 -1.39 -1.32
N ARG A 60 -3.11 -0.42 -1.76
CA ARG A 60 -2.82 -0.27 -3.18
C ARG A 60 -1.99 -1.43 -3.72
N VAL A 61 -1.01 -1.92 -2.95
CA VAL A 61 -0.23 -3.10 -3.34
C VAL A 61 -1.11 -4.35 -3.44
N ALA A 62 -2.05 -4.53 -2.51
CA ALA A 62 -2.98 -5.64 -2.53
C ALA A 62 -3.76 -5.70 -3.85
N LEU A 63 -4.27 -4.57 -4.32
CA LEU A 63 -5.08 -4.49 -5.55
C LEU A 63 -4.25 -4.53 -6.84
N LEU A 64 -3.01 -4.03 -6.80
CA LEU A 64 -2.12 -4.05 -7.97
C LEU A 64 -1.31 -5.36 -8.10
N GLY A 65 -1.25 -6.16 -7.04
CA GLY A 65 -0.41 -7.36 -6.96
C GLY A 65 1.10 -7.07 -6.92
N ARG A 66 1.52 -5.80 -6.86
CA ARG A 66 2.93 -5.38 -6.83
C ARG A 66 3.12 -4.01 -6.17
N PRO A 67 4.29 -3.77 -5.54
CA PRO A 67 4.70 -2.43 -5.14
C PRO A 67 5.13 -1.63 -6.38
N ALA A 68 4.38 -0.59 -6.71
CA ALA A 68 4.72 0.37 -7.75
C ALA A 68 4.60 1.78 -7.19
N TRP A 69 5.54 2.68 -7.50
CA TRP A 69 5.51 4.09 -7.06
C TRP A 69 4.55 4.93 -7.92
N PHE A 70 4.51 4.67 -9.22
CA PHE A 70 3.59 5.31 -10.15
C PHE A 70 2.79 4.22 -10.82
N ALA A 71 1.55 4.06 -10.40
CA ALA A 71 0.60 3.20 -11.06
C ALA A 71 -0.56 4.08 -11.50
N ILE A 72 -0.73 4.21 -12.81
CA ILE A 72 -2.02 4.61 -13.34
C ILE A 72 -2.95 3.43 -13.02
N THR A 73 -3.91 3.67 -12.15
CA THR A 73 -4.96 2.71 -11.85
C THR A 73 -6.04 2.88 -12.90
N ASP A 74 -6.49 1.79 -13.51
CA ASP A 74 -7.70 1.84 -14.32
C ASP A 74 -8.89 2.21 -13.42
N PRO A 75 -9.98 2.74 -13.98
CA PRO A 75 -11.12 3.18 -13.18
C PRO A 75 -11.71 2.10 -12.26
N ALA A 76 -11.67 0.82 -12.66
CA ALA A 76 -12.18 -0.26 -11.82
C ALA A 76 -11.27 -0.53 -10.61
N THR A 77 -9.95 -0.56 -10.81
CA THR A 77 -8.98 -0.63 -9.69
C THR A 77 -9.09 0.58 -8.76
N ALA A 78 -9.26 1.78 -9.32
CA ALA A 78 -9.44 3.00 -8.55
C ALA A 78 -10.72 2.95 -7.68
N ALA A 79 -11.84 2.49 -8.25
CA ALA A 79 -13.09 2.30 -7.52
C ALA A 79 -12.97 1.23 -6.43
N ALA A 80 -12.29 0.10 -6.71
CA ALA A 80 -12.03 -0.94 -5.72
C ALA A 80 -11.16 -0.42 -4.55
N TYR A 81 -10.14 0.38 -4.87
CA TYR A 81 -9.28 1.03 -3.88
C TYR A 81 -10.06 2.00 -3.01
N ALA A 82 -10.84 2.91 -3.63
CA ALA A 82 -11.69 3.86 -2.92
C ALA A 82 -12.68 3.15 -1.99
N ALA A 83 -13.41 2.16 -2.50
CA ALA A 83 -14.37 1.39 -1.68
C ALA A 83 -13.71 0.69 -0.49
N THR A 84 -12.48 0.18 -0.67
CA THR A 84 -11.74 -0.47 0.42
C THR A 84 -11.27 0.54 1.47
N VAL A 85 -10.77 1.69 1.02
CA VAL A 85 -10.36 2.80 1.89
C VAL A 85 -11.56 3.34 2.67
N ASP A 86 -12.67 3.60 2.00
CA ASP A 86 -13.90 4.12 2.62
C ASP A 86 -14.43 3.17 3.67
N HIS A 87 -14.46 1.87 3.37
CA HIS A 87 -14.85 0.86 4.35
C HIS A 87 -13.93 0.86 5.58
N PHE A 88 -12.62 0.89 5.38
CA PHE A 88 -11.67 0.90 6.49
C PHE A 88 -11.76 2.17 7.32
N ALA A 89 -11.89 3.34 6.67
CA ALA A 89 -12.11 4.61 7.34
C ALA A 89 -13.40 4.61 8.16
N HIS A 90 -14.50 4.09 7.59
CA HIS A 90 -15.76 3.93 8.30
C HIS A 90 -15.63 3.00 9.52
N HIS A 91 -14.93 1.87 9.37
CA HIS A 91 -14.67 0.95 10.47
C HIS A 91 -13.91 1.63 11.63
N LEU A 92 -12.83 2.36 11.33
CA LEU A 92 -12.08 3.10 12.34
C LEU A 92 -12.90 4.23 12.99
N GLY A 93 -13.73 4.93 12.22
CA GLY A 93 -14.58 6.01 12.73
C GLY A 93 -15.71 5.50 13.65
N THR A 94 -16.33 4.37 13.31
CA THR A 94 -17.50 3.86 14.02
C THR A 94 -17.16 2.92 15.17
N ARG A 95 -16.24 1.98 14.95
CA ARG A 95 -15.86 0.98 15.97
C ARG A 95 -14.61 1.37 16.71
N GLY A 96 -13.68 2.02 16.01
CA GLY A 96 -12.34 2.29 16.53
C GLY A 96 -11.48 1.03 16.54
N ALA A 97 -10.20 1.23 16.78
CA ALA A 97 -9.24 0.15 16.94
C ALA A 97 -8.12 0.61 17.87
N ALA A 98 -7.62 -0.30 18.72
CA ALA A 98 -6.56 -0.03 19.68
C ALA A 98 -6.78 1.30 20.44
N GLY A 99 -7.95 1.41 21.06
CA GLY A 99 -8.34 2.51 21.95
C GLY A 99 -8.72 3.84 21.27
N MET A 100 -8.73 3.93 19.94
CA MET A 100 -8.92 5.19 19.24
C MET A 100 -9.91 5.08 18.07
N ARG A 101 -10.80 6.07 17.95
CA ARG A 101 -11.64 6.35 16.77
C ARG A 101 -11.10 7.58 16.06
N ALA A 102 -10.73 7.44 14.80
CA ALA A 102 -10.21 8.54 13.99
C ALA A 102 -10.19 8.15 12.51
N ALA A 103 -9.99 9.14 11.65
CA ALA A 103 -9.62 8.89 10.26
C ALA A 103 -8.27 8.13 10.18
N ILE A 104 -8.02 7.49 9.04
CA ILE A 104 -6.88 6.57 8.85
C ILE A 104 -5.55 7.25 9.21
N LEU A 105 -5.23 8.44 8.67
CA LEU A 105 -3.94 9.09 8.91
C LEU A 105 -3.74 9.46 10.39
N PRO A 106 -4.64 10.22 11.06
CA PRO A 106 -4.47 10.49 12.49
C PRO A 106 -4.42 9.23 13.34
N TRP A 107 -5.17 8.18 12.98
CA TRP A 107 -5.13 6.91 13.69
C TRP A 107 -3.79 6.19 13.53
N GLU A 108 -3.26 6.12 12.31
CA GLU A 108 -1.99 5.48 11.96
C GLU A 108 -0.79 6.18 12.60
N HIS A 109 -0.82 7.51 12.68
CA HIS A 109 0.25 8.34 13.26
C HIS A 109 0.13 8.54 14.78
N ALA A 110 -0.89 7.97 15.42
CA ALA A 110 -1.06 8.10 16.87
C ALA A 110 0.18 7.55 17.63
N PRO A 111 0.65 8.23 18.69
CA PRO A 111 1.74 7.73 19.51
C PRO A 111 1.49 6.30 20.01
N GLY A 112 2.52 5.46 19.98
CA GLY A 112 2.41 4.05 20.39
C GLY A 112 1.67 3.14 19.38
N ARG A 113 1.37 3.62 18.16
CA ARG A 113 0.86 2.75 17.10
C ARG A 113 1.93 1.72 16.72
N THR A 114 1.52 0.46 16.61
CA THR A 114 2.39 -0.66 16.28
C THR A 114 1.89 -1.37 15.04
N ARG A 115 2.77 -2.14 14.39
CA ARG A 115 2.39 -3.03 13.29
C ARG A 115 1.23 -3.96 13.67
N GLN A 116 1.25 -4.51 14.88
CA GLN A 116 0.22 -5.42 15.36
C GLN A 116 -1.15 -4.73 15.44
N HIS A 117 -1.19 -3.47 15.90
CA HIS A 117 -2.43 -2.68 15.89
C HIS A 117 -2.97 -2.51 14.48
N VAL A 118 -2.12 -2.14 13.52
CA VAL A 118 -2.51 -1.95 12.12
C VAL A 118 -3.03 -3.25 11.50
N MET A 119 -2.31 -4.35 11.67
CA MET A 119 -2.72 -5.65 11.16
C MET A 119 -4.04 -6.11 11.77
N THR A 120 -4.20 -5.95 13.08
CA THR A 120 -5.44 -6.32 13.78
C THR A 120 -6.63 -5.49 13.29
N ALA A 121 -6.44 -4.18 13.11
CA ALA A 121 -7.48 -3.30 12.57
C ALA A 121 -7.89 -3.68 11.14
N LEU A 122 -6.92 -3.96 10.26
CA LEU A 122 -7.19 -4.39 8.88
C LEU A 122 -7.98 -5.71 8.84
N LEU A 123 -7.61 -6.68 9.67
CA LEU A 123 -8.31 -7.97 9.74
C LEU A 123 -9.72 -7.82 10.33
N ALA A 124 -9.87 -7.06 11.41
CA ALA A 124 -11.19 -6.78 12.00
C ALA A 124 -12.12 -6.03 11.04
N ALA A 125 -11.57 -5.10 10.24
CA ALA A 125 -12.33 -4.44 9.19
C ALA A 125 -12.71 -5.39 8.05
N ALA A 126 -11.82 -6.33 7.70
CA ALA A 126 -12.09 -7.34 6.68
C ALA A 126 -13.26 -8.26 7.07
N ASP A 127 -13.40 -8.57 8.36
CA ASP A 127 -14.45 -9.48 8.86
C ASP A 127 -15.85 -8.87 8.79
N THR A 128 -15.96 -7.56 8.61
CA THR A 128 -17.25 -6.89 8.40
C THR A 128 -17.33 -6.15 7.07
N ALA A 129 -16.36 -6.37 6.19
CA ALA A 129 -16.39 -5.86 4.84
C ALA A 129 -17.34 -6.70 3.98
N SER A 130 -17.93 -6.07 2.97
CA SER A 130 -18.68 -6.81 1.96
C SER A 130 -17.80 -7.87 1.30
N THR A 131 -18.35 -9.08 1.15
CA THR A 131 -17.76 -10.14 0.33
C THR A 131 -18.18 -10.05 -1.12
N ALA A 132 -19.12 -9.15 -1.45
CA ALA A 132 -19.55 -8.92 -2.82
C ALA A 132 -18.35 -8.57 -3.69
N PRO A 133 -18.27 -9.13 -4.91
CA PRO A 133 -17.13 -8.91 -5.76
C PRO A 133 -17.09 -7.44 -6.20
N PHE A 134 -15.87 -6.91 -6.37
CA PHE A 134 -15.64 -5.70 -7.13
C PHE A 134 -16.20 -5.87 -8.55
N PRO A 135 -16.54 -4.77 -9.24
CA PRO A 135 -16.57 -4.77 -10.69
C PRO A 135 -15.28 -5.41 -11.22
N PRO A 136 -15.30 -6.16 -12.34
CA PRO A 136 -14.15 -6.91 -12.82
C PRO A 136 -12.91 -6.00 -12.93
N VAL A 137 -12.02 -6.16 -11.96
CA VAL A 137 -10.77 -5.41 -11.86
C VAL A 137 -9.85 -5.96 -12.93
N ARG A 138 -9.49 -5.13 -13.91
CA ARG A 138 -8.41 -5.47 -14.84
C ARG A 138 -7.12 -4.98 -14.22
N LEU A 139 -6.04 -5.75 -14.34
CA LEU A 139 -4.72 -5.19 -14.06
C LEU A 139 -4.53 -3.99 -14.98
N ALA A 140 -4.49 -2.79 -14.40
CA ALA A 140 -4.08 -1.62 -15.15
C ALA A 140 -2.72 -1.89 -15.82
N PRO A 141 -2.53 -1.54 -17.09
CA PRO A 141 -1.20 -1.53 -17.68
C PRO A 141 -0.38 -0.53 -16.87
N VAL A 142 0.58 -1.05 -16.10
CA VAL A 142 1.55 -0.18 -15.43
C VAL A 142 2.44 0.36 -16.53
N ILE A 143 2.30 1.66 -16.79
CA ILE A 143 3.29 2.39 -17.55
C ILE A 143 4.57 2.38 -16.70
N PRO A 144 5.63 1.65 -17.11
CA PRO A 144 6.91 1.82 -16.47
C PRO A 144 7.29 3.28 -16.71
N LEU A 145 7.55 4.05 -15.66
CA LEU A 145 8.26 5.30 -15.87
C LEU A 145 9.57 4.94 -16.58
N PRO A 146 9.98 5.69 -17.62
CA PRO A 146 11.28 5.46 -18.23
C PRO A 146 12.30 5.49 -17.10
N VAL A 147 13.09 4.40 -17.01
CA VAL A 147 14.26 4.37 -16.15
C VAL A 147 15.02 5.64 -16.49
N ARG A 148 15.13 6.57 -15.53
CA ARG A 148 15.92 7.79 -15.70
C ARG A 148 17.25 7.32 -16.27
N PRO A 149 17.65 7.72 -17.49
CA PRO A 149 18.95 7.34 -18.01
C PRO A 149 19.95 7.70 -16.92
N SER A 150 20.70 6.72 -16.46
CA SER A 150 21.80 6.93 -15.54
C SER A 150 22.61 8.11 -16.10
N GLU A 151 22.92 9.09 -15.25
CA GLU A 151 23.77 10.24 -15.56
C GLU A 151 25.23 9.82 -15.82
N THR A 152 25.46 8.74 -16.56
CA THR A 152 26.75 8.34 -17.10
C THR A 152 27.07 9.07 -18.41
N GLY A 153 26.20 9.97 -18.86
CA GLY A 153 26.39 10.84 -20.02
C GLY A 153 26.73 12.28 -19.64
N ARG A 154 27.57 12.52 -18.63
CA ARG A 154 28.20 13.84 -18.50
C ARG A 154 29.21 13.93 -19.66
N PRO A 155 29.07 14.84 -20.63
CA PRO A 155 30.11 15.01 -21.64
C PRO A 155 31.40 15.35 -20.89
N ARG A 156 32.46 14.54 -21.13
CA ARG A 156 33.82 14.95 -20.77
C ARG A 156 34.01 16.34 -21.37
N ARG A 157 34.25 17.34 -20.52
CA ARG A 157 34.87 18.58 -20.98
C ARG A 157 36.13 18.18 -21.71
N ILE A 158 36.15 18.39 -23.02
CA ILE A 158 37.41 18.48 -23.76
C ILE A 158 38.02 19.82 -23.35
N ALA A 159 39.33 19.76 -23.11
CA ALA A 159 40.24 20.75 -22.55
C ALA A 159 39.84 22.23 -22.74
#